data_AF-A0A2E2B144-F1
#
_entry.id   AF-A0A2E2B144-F1
#
_cell.length_a   1.000
_cell.length_b   1.000
_cell.length_c   1.000
_cell.angle_alpha   90.00
_cell.angle_beta   90.00
_cell.angle_gamma   90.00
#
_symmetry.space_group_name_H-M   'P 1'
#
loop_
_entity.id
_entity.type
_entity.pdbx_description
1 polymer ?
#
loop_
_entity_poly.entity_id
_entity_poly.type
_entity_poly.pdbx_seq_one_letter_code
_entity_poly.pdbx_strand_id
1 'polypeptide(L)'
;MSSSADGKVRCEHCNRAYAWQEKYAGKKVRCKCGQALRFPATDPADQGMELELNLDSGIDLNMGTSKPANTSHGGDALATPDGQLNVPPPANLGGPTCPSCKTSVRPGAVICVSCGFNLKEGSKLNTSVGVQMSGGGQVYDDYADGIFGRFKRSWTFAKISYGMIWDFKQLLIFPVCSGIAALIVLLSFALPVGGLVLAQANSEMNRAQQRQAQMQPADTQAAVTATDATAPNVVAATGDATQTTDTAVTEAPAATKGPPRELTEEEKADFAQMRKGLIAEGKSEAEADKIVADAQKFMFALEDAFGEAAENGGAFEARPAEPIDYVWLAMWGLIGFAFYFCNYFVIAFFNTGLIACAMKIMRGEVPTVGYGMKIAMQRLPQILAWALVSAVVGMILKIIEGLNDKVGRFIAWILGAGWTILTFFVVPVITVEGVGPFKAIKSSVKTMKEAWGDSLRGNFSLALMTFIVTLPIYVVMGFVLWASAVVLQSPVMTLCVLAGCAIVVALISVATSAADTVFKAILYSFASGNTLPAGFDTDAVASAFARPRKRGLMRLFSRD
;
A
#
# COMPACT_ATOMS: atom_id res chain seq x y z
N MET A 1 4.55 -24.36 32.00
CA MET A 1 3.71 -23.85 33.11
C MET A 1 2.49 -23.20 32.48
N SER A 2 1.30 -23.69 32.78
CA SER A 2 0.04 -23.24 32.15
C SER A 2 -0.54 -22.08 32.96
N SER A 3 -0.49 -20.86 32.43
CA SER A 3 -1.28 -19.75 32.93
C SER A 3 -2.67 -19.81 32.30
N SER A 4 -3.59 -20.51 32.96
CA SER A 4 -5.02 -20.37 32.67
C SER A 4 -5.49 -19.04 33.26
N ALA A 5 -5.92 -18.11 32.41
CA ALA A 5 -6.73 -16.94 32.77
C ALA A 5 -8.18 -17.35 33.10
N ASP A 6 -8.32 -18.37 33.96
CA ASP A 6 -9.55 -18.66 34.66
C ASP A 6 -9.30 -18.18 36.09
N GLY A 7 -10.20 -17.42 36.73
CA GLY A 7 -10.10 -16.97 38.14
C GLY A 7 -10.12 -18.11 39.18
N LYS A 8 -9.33 -19.17 38.94
CA LYS A 8 -9.27 -20.42 39.68
C LYS A 8 -7.83 -20.70 40.09
N VAL A 9 -7.62 -20.90 41.39
CA VAL A 9 -6.35 -21.28 42.00
C VAL A 9 -6.19 -22.80 41.91
N ARG A 10 -5.10 -23.29 41.30
CA ARG A 10 -4.83 -24.73 41.16
C ARG A 10 -3.82 -25.19 42.20
N CYS A 11 -4.06 -26.38 42.78
CA CYS A 11 -3.09 -27.02 43.66
C CYS A 11 -1.96 -27.66 42.88
N GLU A 12 -0.71 -27.29 43.17
CA GLU A 12 0.49 -27.79 42.47
C GLU A 12 0.67 -29.32 42.56
N HIS A 13 0.17 -29.96 43.62
CA HIS A 13 0.39 -31.40 43.84
C HIS A 13 -0.70 -32.30 43.24
N CYS A 14 -1.97 -31.88 43.25
CA CYS A 14 -3.08 -32.72 42.74
C CYS A 14 -3.83 -32.09 41.56
N ASN A 15 -3.38 -30.91 41.12
CA ASN A 15 -3.91 -30.13 39.99
C ASN A 15 -5.41 -29.80 40.07
N ARG A 16 -6.03 -29.93 41.25
CA ARG A 16 -7.43 -29.59 41.48
C ARG A 16 -7.59 -28.07 41.54
N ALA A 17 -8.57 -27.55 40.80
CA ALA A 17 -8.86 -26.12 40.70
C ALA A 17 -9.93 -25.70 41.72
N TYR A 18 -9.69 -24.58 42.42
CA TYR A 18 -10.62 -23.95 43.35
C TYR A 18 -10.92 -22.54 42.85
N ALA A 19 -12.16 -22.08 42.91
CA ALA A 19 -12.48 -20.68 42.62
C ALA A 19 -11.76 -19.76 43.63
N TRP A 20 -11.23 -18.63 43.15
CA TRP A 20 -10.64 -17.64 44.05
C TRP A 20 -11.72 -17.05 44.97
N GLN A 21 -11.39 -16.85 46.25
CA GLN A 21 -12.30 -16.26 47.23
C GLN A 21 -11.54 -15.28 48.11
N GLU A 22 -12.07 -14.06 48.24
CA GLU A 22 -11.47 -12.94 48.98
C GLU A 22 -11.12 -13.30 50.44
N LYS A 23 -11.97 -14.09 51.12
CA LYS A 23 -11.72 -14.52 52.52
C LYS A 23 -10.42 -15.31 52.73
N TYR A 24 -9.88 -15.91 51.68
CA TYR A 24 -8.63 -16.67 51.68
C TYR A 24 -7.47 -15.94 50.99
N ALA A 25 -7.67 -14.70 50.51
CA ALA A 25 -6.63 -13.89 49.89
C ALA A 25 -5.38 -13.80 50.78
N GLY A 26 -4.22 -14.18 50.23
CA GLY A 26 -2.92 -14.17 50.92
C GLY A 26 -2.73 -15.24 52.01
N LYS A 27 -3.74 -16.06 52.30
CA LYS A 27 -3.69 -17.09 53.36
C LYS A 27 -3.28 -18.46 52.81
N LYS A 28 -2.69 -19.29 53.68
CA LYS A 28 -2.43 -20.71 53.40
C LYS A 28 -3.65 -21.53 53.83
N VAL A 29 -4.24 -22.26 52.89
CA VAL A 29 -5.34 -23.20 53.16
C VAL A 29 -4.93 -24.62 52.79
N ARG A 30 -5.53 -25.64 53.39
CA ARG A 30 -5.24 -27.03 53.00
C ARG A 30 -6.07 -27.42 51.79
N CYS A 31 -5.40 -27.95 50.77
CA CYS A 31 -6.06 -28.62 49.67
C CYS A 31 -6.66 -29.95 50.15
N LYS A 32 -7.71 -30.44 49.47
CA LYS A 32 -8.32 -31.74 49.75
C LYS A 32 -7.36 -32.94 49.60
N CYS A 33 -6.21 -32.77 48.94
CA CYS A 33 -5.14 -33.78 48.88
C CYS A 33 -4.20 -33.76 50.10
N GLY A 34 -4.42 -32.89 51.09
CA GLY A 34 -3.61 -32.77 52.30
C GLY A 34 -2.48 -31.74 52.22
N GLN A 35 -2.09 -31.30 51.02
CA GLN A 35 -1.00 -30.32 50.82
C GLN A 35 -1.46 -28.87 51.02
N ALA A 36 -0.53 -28.01 51.45
CA ALA A 36 -0.80 -26.58 51.64
C ALA A 36 -0.92 -25.85 50.29
N LEU A 37 -2.00 -25.12 50.10
CA LEU A 37 -2.29 -24.27 48.94
C LEU A 37 -2.26 -22.81 49.39
N ARG A 38 -1.48 -21.97 48.71
CA ARG A 38 -1.49 -20.51 48.93
C ARG A 38 -2.48 -19.87 47.95
N PHE A 39 -3.42 -19.09 48.48
CA PHE A 39 -4.28 -18.26 47.65
C PHE A 39 -3.56 -16.93 47.36
N PRO A 40 -3.53 -16.44 46.11
CA PRO A 40 -2.95 -15.15 45.77
C PRO A 40 -3.71 -14.03 46.48
N ALA A 41 -2.99 -12.95 46.83
CA ALA A 41 -3.55 -11.82 47.56
C ALA A 41 -4.53 -10.99 46.72
N THR A 42 -4.32 -10.97 45.40
CA THR A 42 -5.20 -10.32 44.42
C THR A 42 -5.88 -11.36 43.54
N ASP A 43 -7.05 -11.02 43.01
CA ASP A 43 -7.77 -11.90 42.10
C ASP A 43 -6.93 -12.12 40.84
N PRO A 44 -6.59 -13.37 40.48
CA PRO A 44 -5.87 -13.66 39.24
C PRO A 44 -6.64 -13.26 37.97
N ALA A 45 -7.94 -12.95 38.05
CA ALA A 45 -8.71 -12.37 36.94
C ALA A 45 -8.41 -10.87 36.70
N ASP A 46 -7.95 -10.12 37.71
CA ASP A 46 -7.65 -8.68 37.62
C ASP A 46 -6.21 -8.37 37.19
N GLN A 47 -5.31 -9.37 37.16
CA GLN A 47 -3.91 -9.18 36.73
C GLN A 47 -3.75 -8.98 35.20
N GLY A 48 -4.86 -8.72 34.50
CA GLY A 48 -4.94 -8.48 33.08
C GLY A 48 -5.24 -7.03 32.68
N MET A 49 -4.91 -6.03 33.50
CA MET A 49 -4.82 -4.61 33.06
C MET A 49 -4.28 -3.72 34.19
N GLU A 50 -2.97 -3.47 34.21
CA GLU A 50 -2.37 -2.18 34.62
C GLU A 50 -0.86 -2.25 34.43
N LEU A 51 -0.36 -1.66 33.34
CA LEU A 51 1.03 -1.19 33.26
C LEU A 51 0.98 0.29 33.66
N GLU A 52 0.88 0.56 34.96
CA GLU A 52 1.24 1.86 35.49
C GLU A 52 2.77 1.99 35.41
N LEU A 53 3.23 2.81 34.46
CA LEU A 53 4.59 3.33 34.48
C LEU A 53 4.74 4.25 35.70
N ASN A 54 5.22 3.71 36.81
CA ASN A 54 5.74 4.51 37.92
C ASN A 54 7.07 5.17 37.49
N LEU A 55 6.95 6.34 36.85
CA LEU A 55 8.03 7.33 36.75
C LEU A 55 8.19 7.98 38.14
N ASP A 56 8.90 7.34 39.07
CA ASP A 56 9.42 8.05 40.26
C ASP A 56 10.51 7.30 41.06
N SER A 57 11.27 6.40 40.44
CA SER A 57 12.53 5.92 41.03
C SER A 57 13.71 6.53 40.29
N GLY A 58 14.22 7.64 40.83
CA GLY A 58 15.42 8.34 40.37
C GLY A 58 16.58 7.39 40.13
N ILE A 59 16.98 7.28 38.86
CA ILE A 59 18.30 6.81 38.46
C ILE A 59 18.99 8.05 37.90
N ASP A 60 19.82 8.68 38.72
CA ASP A 60 20.70 9.76 38.31
C ASP A 60 21.69 9.23 37.27
N LEU A 61 21.46 9.54 36.00
CA LEU A 61 22.45 9.41 34.94
C LEU A 61 23.47 10.54 35.10
N ASN A 62 24.48 10.30 35.93
CA ASN A 62 25.64 11.16 36.10
C ASN A 62 26.46 11.18 34.80
N MET A 63 26.09 12.06 33.86
CA MET A 63 26.96 12.45 32.74
C MET A 63 28.08 13.33 33.28
N GLY A 64 29.13 12.67 33.77
CA GLY A 64 30.33 13.33 34.27
C GLY A 64 31.00 14.18 33.20
N THR A 65 30.98 15.49 33.41
CA THR A 65 31.81 16.48 32.73
C THR A 65 33.22 16.46 33.32
N SER A 66 34.12 15.65 32.77
CA SER A 66 35.55 15.76 33.11
C SER A 66 36.25 16.71 32.13
N LYS A 67 36.57 17.89 32.63
CA LYS A 67 37.59 18.84 32.14
C LYS A 67 38.94 18.11 31.92
N PRO A 68 39.74 18.45 30.89
CA PRO A 68 40.92 17.67 30.56
C PRO A 68 42.05 17.96 31.55
N ALA A 69 42.53 16.92 32.23
CA ALA A 69 43.79 16.94 32.96
C ALA A 69 44.89 16.40 32.05
N ASN A 70 45.87 17.26 31.82
CA ASN A 70 47.10 17.03 31.08
C ASN A 70 47.89 15.86 31.67
N THR A 71 48.00 14.74 30.95
CA THR A 71 49.12 13.79 31.13
C THR A 71 49.49 13.18 29.79
N SER A 72 50.72 13.48 29.39
CA SER A 72 51.43 12.97 28.24
C SER A 72 51.88 11.53 28.49
N HIS A 73 51.37 10.56 27.73
CA HIS A 73 52.12 9.37 27.30
C HIS A 73 51.45 8.81 26.04
N GLY A 74 52.22 8.81 24.94
CA GLY A 74 51.80 8.30 23.64
C GLY A 74 51.80 6.77 23.58
N GLY A 75 51.12 6.24 22.57
CA GLY A 75 51.12 4.82 22.23
C GLY A 75 49.84 4.38 21.51
N ASP A 76 49.83 4.60 20.19
CA ASP A 76 49.19 3.78 19.16
C ASP A 76 47.68 3.51 19.24
N ALA A 77 46.93 4.35 18.51
CA ALA A 77 45.62 4.03 18.00
C ALA A 77 45.70 2.84 17.03
N LEU A 78 45.23 1.66 17.44
CA LEU A 78 44.96 0.54 16.55
C LEU A 78 43.68 0.80 15.74
N ALA A 79 43.83 1.55 14.65
CA ALA A 79 42.89 1.54 13.53
C ALA A 79 43.51 0.69 12.41
N THR A 80 42.97 -0.51 12.17
CA THR A 80 43.29 -1.29 10.96
C THR A 80 42.42 -0.83 9.79
N PRO A 81 42.91 -0.83 8.53
CA PRO A 81 42.21 -0.21 7.38
C PRO A 81 40.95 -0.93 6.87
N ASP A 82 40.45 -1.96 7.55
CA ASP A 82 39.42 -2.85 6.99
C ASP A 82 37.99 -2.61 7.53
N GLY A 83 37.76 -1.62 8.40
CA GLY A 83 36.41 -1.26 8.86
C GLY A 83 35.65 -2.38 9.57
N GLN A 84 36.32 -3.47 9.96
CA GLN A 84 35.76 -4.48 10.84
C GLN A 84 36.08 -4.08 12.27
N LEU A 85 35.04 -3.78 13.07
CA LEU A 85 35.11 -3.90 14.51
C LEU A 85 35.31 -5.40 14.81
N ASN A 86 36.55 -5.86 14.73
CA ASN A 86 36.92 -7.14 15.32
C ASN A 86 37.00 -6.86 16.82
N VAL A 87 35.87 -6.97 17.52
CA VAL A 87 35.87 -7.11 18.97
C VAL A 87 36.42 -8.51 19.20
N PRO A 88 37.69 -8.68 19.63
CA PRO A 88 38.14 -10.01 19.99
C PRO A 88 37.18 -10.56 21.05
N PRO A 89 36.78 -11.85 20.99
CA PRO A 89 36.01 -12.44 22.08
C PRO A 89 36.76 -12.12 23.38
N PRO A 90 36.05 -11.64 24.42
CA PRO A 90 36.72 -11.16 25.63
C PRO A 90 37.72 -12.22 26.05
N ALA A 91 38.99 -11.81 26.11
CA ALA A 91 40.07 -12.65 26.59
C ALA A 91 39.56 -13.37 27.83
N ASN A 92 39.75 -14.69 27.85
CA ASN A 92 39.16 -15.62 28.81
C ASN A 92 39.43 -15.16 30.25
N LEU A 93 38.54 -14.32 30.79
CA LEU A 93 38.61 -13.75 32.14
C LEU A 93 38.11 -14.79 33.14
N GLY A 94 38.75 -15.97 33.16
CA GLY A 94 38.62 -16.99 34.22
C GLY A 94 37.21 -17.35 34.71
N GLY A 95 36.17 -17.10 33.90
CA GLY A 95 34.79 -17.19 34.30
C GLY A 95 34.21 -18.60 34.14
N PRO A 96 33.07 -18.89 34.79
CA PRO A 96 32.37 -20.16 34.58
C PRO A 96 32.06 -20.35 33.08
N THR A 97 32.19 -21.59 32.59
CA THR A 97 31.89 -21.96 31.21
C THR A 97 30.61 -22.77 31.13
N CYS A 98 29.92 -22.67 29.99
CA CYS A 98 28.70 -23.43 29.76
C CYS A 98 29.02 -24.92 29.62
N PRO A 99 28.35 -25.83 30.37
CA PRO A 99 28.59 -27.28 30.27
C PRO A 99 28.25 -27.86 28.89
N SER A 100 27.33 -27.23 28.16
CA SER A 100 26.88 -27.74 26.86
C SER A 100 27.72 -27.26 25.68
N CYS A 101 28.07 -25.97 25.61
CA CYS A 101 28.77 -25.40 24.45
C CYS A 101 30.17 -24.85 24.76
N LYS A 102 30.61 -24.91 26.03
CA LYS A 102 31.93 -24.47 26.51
C LYS A 102 32.25 -22.98 26.34
N THR A 103 31.29 -22.17 25.90
CA THR A 103 31.42 -20.71 25.86
C THR A 103 31.46 -20.14 27.28
N SER A 104 32.24 -19.09 27.49
CA SER A 104 32.25 -18.35 28.76
C SER A 104 30.88 -17.76 29.05
N VAL A 105 30.45 -17.82 30.31
CA VAL A 105 29.19 -17.25 30.79
C VAL A 105 29.46 -16.29 31.94
N ARG A 106 28.63 -15.25 32.03
CA ARG A 106 28.74 -14.27 33.12
C ARG A 106 28.48 -14.96 34.47
N PRO A 107 29.22 -14.62 35.54
CA PRO A 107 28.90 -15.10 36.88
C PRO A 107 27.45 -14.78 37.25
N GLY A 108 26.69 -15.78 37.70
CA GLY A 108 25.26 -15.64 38.04
C GLY A 108 24.29 -15.79 36.86
N ALA A 109 24.77 -16.06 35.64
CA ALA A 109 23.89 -16.36 34.51
C ALA A 109 23.07 -17.63 34.76
N VAL A 110 21.74 -17.54 34.57
CA VAL A 110 20.82 -18.68 34.69
C VAL A 110 20.76 -19.45 33.36
N ILE A 111 20.99 -18.79 32.22
CA ILE A 111 20.93 -19.37 30.88
C ILE A 111 22.16 -18.96 30.07
N CYS A 112 22.71 -19.89 29.29
CA CYS A 112 23.76 -19.61 28.32
C CYS A 112 23.18 -18.95 27.06
N VAL A 113 23.61 -17.72 26.77
CA VAL A 113 23.16 -16.96 25.60
C VAL A 113 23.62 -17.53 24.26
N SER A 114 24.68 -18.35 24.22
CA SER A 114 25.17 -18.94 22.96
C SER A 114 24.45 -20.22 22.55
N CYS A 115 23.87 -20.99 23.48
CA CYS A 115 23.26 -22.28 23.15
C CYS A 115 21.94 -22.61 23.86
N GLY A 116 21.40 -21.69 24.68
CA GLY A 116 20.12 -21.88 25.38
C GLY A 116 20.16 -22.87 26.55
N PHE A 117 21.34 -23.28 27.01
CA PHE A 117 21.50 -24.21 28.12
C PHE A 117 21.17 -23.52 29.46
N ASN A 118 20.22 -24.07 30.21
CA ASN A 118 19.88 -23.58 31.55
C ASN A 118 20.90 -24.13 32.56
N LEU A 119 21.67 -23.22 33.15
CA LEU A 119 22.76 -23.50 34.09
C LEU A 119 22.24 -23.90 35.48
N LYS A 120 20.97 -23.60 35.79
CA LYS A 120 20.31 -24.00 37.05
C LYS A 120 19.64 -25.36 36.96
N GLU A 121 18.99 -25.66 35.83
CA GLU A 121 18.16 -26.85 35.64
C GLU A 121 18.88 -27.98 34.89
N GLY A 122 20.07 -27.73 34.32
CA GLY A 122 20.88 -28.75 33.65
C GLY A 122 20.32 -29.24 32.31
N SER A 123 19.38 -28.52 31.72
CA SER A 123 18.73 -28.89 30.45
C SER A 123 18.82 -27.76 29.41
N LYS A 124 18.85 -28.13 28.12
CA LYS A 124 18.65 -27.16 27.04
C LYS A 124 17.18 -26.79 26.99
N LEU A 125 16.88 -25.51 27.18
CA LEU A 125 15.54 -25.02 26.94
C LEU A 125 15.36 -24.85 25.43
N ASN A 126 14.25 -25.36 24.89
CA ASN A 126 13.77 -24.97 23.57
C ASN A 126 13.20 -23.55 23.69
N THR A 127 14.08 -22.54 23.71
CA THR A 127 13.68 -21.15 23.60
C THR A 127 13.82 -20.71 22.15
N SER A 128 12.71 -20.46 21.47
CA SER A 128 12.71 -19.59 20.29
C SER A 128 12.93 -18.17 20.81
N VAL A 129 14.10 -17.60 20.56
CA VAL A 129 14.30 -16.17 20.71
C VAL A 129 13.36 -15.52 19.70
N GLY A 130 12.33 -14.81 20.16
CA GLY A 130 11.62 -13.88 19.27
C GLY A 130 12.68 -12.91 18.78
N VAL A 131 13.12 -13.07 17.54
CA VAL A 131 14.25 -12.30 17.03
C VAL A 131 13.80 -10.85 16.98
N GLN A 132 14.31 -10.05 17.90
CA GLN A 132 14.16 -8.61 17.88
C GLN A 132 15.03 -8.14 16.71
N MET A 133 14.40 -8.01 15.54
CA MET A 133 15.04 -7.63 14.29
C MET A 133 15.40 -6.16 14.34
N SER A 134 16.48 -5.83 15.04
CA SER A 134 17.22 -4.59 14.79
C SER A 134 17.71 -4.65 13.35
N GLY A 135 17.52 -3.58 12.57
CA GLY A 135 17.81 -3.48 11.13
C GLY A 135 19.27 -3.70 10.69
N GLY A 136 20.07 -4.47 11.43
CA GLY A 136 21.34 -5.04 11.00
C GLY A 136 21.11 -6.26 10.12
N GLY A 137 20.82 -6.01 8.84
CA GLY A 137 20.46 -7.01 7.86
C GLY A 137 21.52 -8.10 7.65
N GLN A 138 21.03 -9.32 7.41
CA GLN A 138 21.76 -10.36 6.70
C GLN A 138 22.32 -9.77 5.40
N VAL A 139 23.64 -9.91 5.18
CA VAL A 139 24.32 -9.45 3.96
C VAL A 139 24.24 -10.57 2.94
N TYR A 140 23.46 -10.39 1.87
CA TYR A 140 23.41 -11.33 0.73
C TYR A 140 24.04 -10.69 -0.51
N ASP A 141 24.73 -11.49 -1.31
CA ASP A 141 25.33 -11.05 -2.57
C ASP A 141 24.24 -10.97 -3.67
N ASP A 142 23.64 -9.79 -3.87
CA ASP A 142 22.59 -9.55 -4.89
C ASP A 142 23.04 -9.90 -6.33
N TYR A 143 24.35 -9.98 -6.58
CA TYR A 143 24.93 -10.40 -7.87
C TYR A 143 25.04 -11.91 -8.06
N ALA A 144 25.08 -12.72 -6.99
CA ALA A 144 25.20 -14.18 -7.09
C ALA A 144 23.87 -14.87 -7.44
N ASP A 145 22.75 -14.22 -7.08
CA ASP A 145 21.41 -14.82 -7.12
C ASP A 145 20.65 -14.61 -8.45
N GLY A 146 21.06 -13.68 -9.30
CA GLY A 146 20.42 -13.40 -10.59
C GLY A 146 18.90 -13.12 -10.50
N ILE A 147 18.19 -13.22 -11.63
CA ILE A 147 16.72 -13.08 -11.68
C ILE A 147 16.02 -14.19 -10.87
N PHE A 148 16.60 -15.40 -10.87
CA PHE A 148 16.02 -16.57 -10.20
C PHE A 148 15.98 -16.46 -8.68
N GLY A 149 17.01 -15.90 -8.04
CA GLY A 149 16.99 -15.68 -6.60
C GLY A 149 15.98 -14.60 -6.18
N ARG A 150 15.83 -13.53 -6.98
CA ARG A 150 14.77 -12.51 -6.78
C ARG A 150 13.37 -13.12 -6.89
N PHE A 151 13.18 -14.02 -7.85
CA PHE A 151 11.94 -14.79 -7.99
C PHE A 151 11.71 -15.71 -6.78
N LYS A 152 12.73 -16.47 -6.35
CA LYS A 152 12.64 -17.36 -5.18
C LYS A 152 12.25 -16.60 -3.90
N ARG A 153 12.83 -15.42 -3.67
CA ARG A 153 12.45 -14.53 -2.55
C ARG A 153 10.98 -14.12 -2.64
N SER A 154 10.56 -13.58 -3.78
CA SER A 154 9.16 -13.16 -4.02
C SER A 154 8.18 -14.33 -3.84
N TRP A 155 8.57 -15.53 -4.27
CA TRP A 155 7.81 -16.77 -4.10
C TRP A 155 7.65 -17.15 -2.63
N THR A 156 8.69 -17.00 -1.81
CA THR A 156 8.59 -17.21 -0.37
C THR A 156 7.63 -16.21 0.28
N PHE A 157 7.71 -14.92 -0.06
CA PHE A 157 6.77 -13.91 0.45
C PHE A 157 5.32 -14.21 0.10
N ALA A 158 5.06 -14.50 -1.17
CA ALA A 158 3.72 -14.83 -1.60
C ALA A 158 3.20 -16.08 -0.87
N LYS A 159 4.01 -17.13 -0.70
CA LYS A 159 3.61 -18.30 0.10
C LYS A 159 3.27 -17.93 1.53
N ILE A 160 3.99 -17.01 2.16
CA ILE A 160 3.69 -16.58 3.52
C ILE A 160 2.33 -15.86 3.55
N SER A 161 2.09 -14.90 2.65
CA SER A 161 0.83 -14.15 2.60
C SER A 161 -0.36 -15.03 2.23
N TYR A 162 -0.23 -15.87 1.21
CA TYR A 162 -1.27 -16.84 0.83
C TYR A 162 -1.44 -17.91 1.91
N GLY A 163 -0.36 -18.40 2.53
CA GLY A 163 -0.39 -19.38 3.60
C GLY A 163 -1.20 -18.90 4.80
N MET A 164 -0.99 -17.65 5.23
CA MET A 164 -1.80 -17.03 6.29
C MET A 164 -3.30 -17.04 5.95
N ILE A 165 -3.67 -16.81 4.69
CA ILE A 165 -5.06 -16.82 4.23
C ILE A 165 -5.63 -18.24 4.23
N TRP A 166 -4.83 -19.23 3.83
CA TRP A 166 -5.23 -20.63 3.81
C TRP A 166 -5.39 -21.22 5.21
N ASP A 167 -4.51 -20.84 6.14
CA ASP A 167 -4.59 -21.21 7.56
C ASP A 167 -5.79 -20.55 8.23
N PHE A 168 -6.09 -19.30 7.87
CA PHE A 168 -7.20 -18.52 8.43
C PHE A 168 -8.20 -18.11 7.35
N LYS A 169 -8.95 -19.08 6.81
CA LYS A 169 -9.96 -18.88 5.75
C LYS A 169 -10.99 -17.78 6.04
N GLN A 170 -11.27 -17.53 7.31
CA GLN A 170 -12.16 -16.44 7.74
C GLN A 170 -11.66 -15.03 7.36
N LEU A 171 -10.38 -14.86 7.01
CA LEU A 171 -9.85 -13.60 6.48
C LEU A 171 -10.42 -13.25 5.11
N LEU A 172 -10.84 -14.24 4.31
CA LEU A 172 -11.42 -14.02 2.98
C LEU A 172 -12.80 -13.33 3.04
N ILE A 173 -13.44 -13.27 4.20
CA ILE A 173 -14.72 -12.57 4.32
C ILE A 173 -14.60 -11.07 4.03
N PHE A 174 -13.47 -10.44 4.41
CA PHE A 174 -13.24 -9.01 4.20
C PHE A 174 -13.20 -8.63 2.70
N PRO A 175 -12.36 -9.24 1.84
CA PRO A 175 -12.35 -8.92 0.41
C PRO A 175 -13.62 -9.39 -0.31
N VAL A 176 -14.29 -10.46 0.12
CA VAL A 176 -15.58 -10.89 -0.47
C VAL A 176 -16.67 -9.86 -0.18
N CYS A 177 -16.81 -9.45 1.09
CA CYS A 177 -17.76 -8.40 1.46
C CYS A 177 -17.42 -7.06 0.80
N SER A 178 -16.13 -6.73 0.67
CA SER A 178 -15.67 -5.55 -0.08
C SER A 178 -16.08 -5.61 -1.54
N GLY A 179 -15.87 -6.75 -2.22
CA GLY A 179 -16.26 -6.95 -3.60
C GLY A 179 -17.78 -6.84 -3.82
N ILE A 180 -18.58 -7.46 -2.94
CA ILE A 180 -20.04 -7.35 -2.98
C ILE A 180 -20.48 -5.89 -2.75
N ALA A 181 -19.93 -5.21 -1.74
CA ALA A 181 -20.24 -3.82 -1.47
C ALA A 181 -19.83 -2.89 -2.63
N ALA A 182 -18.67 -3.12 -3.25
CA ALA A 182 -18.22 -2.38 -4.43
C ALA A 182 -19.13 -2.61 -5.64
N LEU A 183 -19.64 -3.84 -5.84
CA LEU A 183 -20.63 -4.14 -6.87
C LEU A 183 -21.96 -3.43 -6.61
N ILE A 184 -22.43 -3.38 -5.36
CA ILE A 184 -23.64 -2.65 -4.98
C ILE A 184 -23.47 -1.15 -5.28
N VAL A 185 -22.31 -0.58 -4.93
CA VAL A 185 -21.98 0.82 -5.28
C VAL A 185 -22.01 1.00 -6.80
N LEU A 186 -21.33 0.12 -7.55
CA LEU A 186 -21.32 0.19 -9.02
C LEU A 186 -22.73 0.15 -9.60
N LEU A 187 -23.58 -0.79 -9.18
CA LEU A 187 -24.95 -0.89 -9.68
C LEU A 187 -25.81 0.32 -9.30
N SER A 188 -25.64 0.85 -8.08
CA SER A 188 -26.37 2.03 -7.59
C SER A 188 -26.12 3.27 -8.44
N PHE A 189 -24.90 3.42 -8.98
CA PHE A 189 -24.55 4.55 -9.85
C PHE A 189 -24.74 4.24 -11.35
N ALA A 190 -24.49 3.00 -11.79
CA ALA A 190 -24.59 2.62 -13.20
C ALA A 190 -26.03 2.55 -13.70
N LEU A 191 -27.00 2.09 -12.89
CA LEU A 191 -28.39 1.95 -13.33
C LEU A 191 -29.07 3.30 -13.61
N PRO A 192 -28.99 4.32 -12.73
CA PRO A 192 -29.60 5.63 -13.01
C PRO A 192 -28.92 6.34 -14.19
N VAL A 193 -27.58 6.29 -14.24
CA VAL A 193 -26.80 6.92 -15.32
C VAL A 193 -27.07 6.25 -16.65
N GLY A 194 -27.05 4.91 -16.71
CA GLY A 194 -27.38 4.15 -17.90
C GLY A 194 -28.82 4.37 -18.36
N GLY A 195 -29.77 4.44 -17.41
CA GLY A 195 -31.16 4.79 -17.71
C GLY A 195 -31.31 6.19 -18.32
N LEU A 196 -30.58 7.18 -17.80
CA LEU A 196 -30.59 8.55 -18.34
C LEU A 196 -30.02 8.59 -19.76
N VAL A 197 -28.89 7.91 -20.00
CA VAL A 197 -28.26 7.84 -21.32
C VAL A 197 -29.17 7.12 -22.33
N LEU A 198 -29.79 6.01 -21.94
CA LEU A 198 -30.75 5.30 -22.80
C LEU A 198 -32.00 6.14 -23.09
N ALA A 199 -32.51 6.89 -22.11
CA ALA A 199 -33.63 7.80 -22.31
C ALA A 199 -33.28 8.93 -23.29
N GLN A 200 -32.07 9.50 -23.18
CA GLN A 200 -31.56 10.50 -24.12
C GLN A 200 -31.45 9.93 -25.54
N ALA A 201 -30.78 8.78 -25.71
CA ALA A 201 -30.64 8.12 -27.00
C ALA A 201 -32.00 7.77 -27.64
N ASN A 202 -32.95 7.28 -26.84
CA ASN A 202 -34.31 6.99 -27.32
C ASN A 202 -35.03 8.26 -27.78
N SER A 203 -34.87 9.38 -27.06
CA SER A 203 -35.47 10.66 -27.44
C SER A 203 -34.90 11.22 -28.75
N GLU A 204 -33.59 11.07 -28.98
CA GLU A 204 -32.93 11.49 -30.21
C GLU A 204 -33.37 10.64 -31.41
N MET A 205 -33.45 9.33 -31.23
CA MET A 205 -33.95 8.41 -32.26
C MET A 205 -35.40 8.74 -32.65
N ASN A 206 -36.27 9.02 -31.68
CA ASN A 206 -37.65 9.42 -31.95
C ASN A 206 -37.73 10.75 -32.72
N ARG A 207 -36.89 11.73 -32.39
CA ARG A 207 -36.79 13.00 -33.15
C ARG A 207 -36.23 12.81 -34.55
N ALA A 208 -35.30 11.87 -34.75
CA ALA A 208 -34.76 11.54 -36.05
C ALA A 208 -35.81 10.85 -36.94
N GLN A 209 -36.59 9.92 -36.39
CA GLN A 209 -37.72 9.29 -37.09
C GLN A 209 -38.79 10.30 -37.48
N GLN A 210 -39.13 11.26 -36.60
CA GLN A 210 -40.08 12.33 -36.93
C GLN A 210 -39.56 13.25 -38.05
N ARG A 211 -38.27 13.60 -38.06
CA ARG A 211 -37.66 14.36 -39.15
C ARG A 211 -37.72 13.62 -40.49
N GLN A 212 -37.50 12.30 -40.48
CA GLN A 212 -37.65 11.46 -41.69
C GLN A 212 -39.12 11.40 -42.17
N ALA A 213 -40.08 11.28 -41.26
CA ALA A 213 -41.51 11.28 -41.61
C ALA A 213 -41.97 12.63 -42.21
N GLN A 214 -41.36 13.74 -41.80
CA GLN A 214 -41.68 15.08 -42.33
C GLN A 214 -40.96 15.41 -43.65
N MET A 215 -39.80 14.79 -43.92
CA MET A 215 -39.07 14.95 -45.19
C MET A 215 -39.58 14.05 -46.31
N GLN A 216 -40.56 13.17 -46.04
CA GLN A 216 -41.19 12.34 -47.05
C GLN A 216 -42.17 13.23 -47.86
N PRO A 217 -41.88 13.55 -49.13
CA PRO A 217 -42.71 14.47 -49.90
C PRO A 217 -44.12 13.88 -50.06
N ALA A 218 -45.13 14.68 -49.73
CA ALA A 218 -46.55 14.33 -49.85
C ALA A 218 -46.98 13.98 -51.29
N ASP A 219 -46.13 14.21 -52.29
CA ASP A 219 -46.46 14.01 -53.70
C ASP A 219 -46.21 12.59 -54.23
N THR A 220 -45.64 11.68 -53.43
CA THR A 220 -45.40 10.29 -53.93
C THR A 220 -46.65 9.41 -53.87
N GLN A 221 -47.72 9.81 -53.17
CA GLN A 221 -48.99 9.07 -53.19
C GLN A 221 -49.94 9.52 -54.33
N ALA A 222 -49.73 10.69 -54.93
CA ALA A 222 -50.48 11.11 -56.11
C ALA A 222 -49.89 10.55 -57.43
N ALA A 223 -48.59 10.19 -57.44
CA ALA A 223 -47.90 9.70 -58.64
C ALA A 223 -48.13 8.21 -58.96
N VAL A 224 -48.75 7.42 -58.05
CA VAL A 224 -49.05 5.99 -58.31
C VAL A 224 -50.42 5.80 -58.98
N THR A 225 -51.28 6.81 -59.00
CA THR A 225 -52.58 6.78 -59.70
C THR A 225 -52.55 7.34 -61.13
N ALA A 226 -51.40 7.75 -61.64
CA ALA A 226 -51.26 8.26 -63.00
C ALA A 226 -50.01 7.67 -63.68
N THR A 227 -50.05 6.38 -63.99
CA THR A 227 -49.18 5.79 -65.03
C THR A 227 -50.07 5.13 -66.07
N ASP A 228 -50.70 5.98 -66.87
CA ASP A 228 -51.10 5.61 -68.22
C ASP A 228 -50.42 6.59 -69.18
N ALA A 229 -49.78 6.03 -70.19
CA ALA A 229 -49.29 6.67 -71.41
C ALA A 229 -47.99 7.54 -71.38
N THR A 230 -46.96 6.96 -72.01
CA THR A 230 -45.99 7.59 -72.95
C THR A 230 -44.78 8.38 -72.40
N ALA A 231 -43.59 7.80 -72.55
CA ALA A 231 -42.31 8.50 -72.67
C ALA A 231 -42.19 9.19 -74.06
N PRO A 232 -41.33 10.22 -74.26
CA PRO A 232 -39.90 9.94 -74.47
C PRO A 232 -38.88 11.00 -73.98
N ASN A 233 -37.70 10.50 -73.58
CA ASN A 233 -36.32 10.98 -73.83
C ASN A 233 -35.99 12.49 -73.95
N VAL A 234 -35.12 13.00 -73.06
CA VAL A 234 -34.06 13.99 -73.38
C VAL A 234 -32.77 13.69 -72.61
N VAL A 235 -31.66 13.91 -73.31
CA VAL A 235 -30.24 13.59 -73.11
C VAL A 235 -29.52 14.52 -72.10
N ALA A 236 -28.59 13.90 -71.35
CA ALA A 236 -27.29 14.33 -70.80
C ALA A 236 -26.99 15.79 -70.38
N ALA A 237 -26.39 15.93 -69.19
CA ALA A 237 -25.21 16.78 -68.97
C ALA A 237 -24.38 16.27 -67.77
N THR A 238 -23.15 15.87 -68.09
CA THR A 238 -22.00 15.58 -67.20
C THR A 238 -21.43 16.86 -66.59
N GLY A 239 -20.88 16.77 -65.38
CA GLY A 239 -20.02 17.81 -64.79
C GLY A 239 -19.23 17.29 -63.58
N ASP A 240 -17.97 16.93 -63.83
CA ASP A 240 -16.91 16.77 -62.82
C ASP A 240 -16.58 18.11 -62.16
N ALA A 241 -16.24 18.10 -60.86
CA ALA A 241 -15.34 19.11 -60.29
C ALA A 241 -14.65 18.59 -59.00
N THR A 242 -13.38 18.28 -59.19
CA THR A 242 -12.33 17.99 -58.20
C THR A 242 -11.92 19.25 -57.42
N GLN A 243 -11.61 19.08 -56.13
CA GLN A 243 -10.74 19.88 -55.22
C GLN A 243 -10.67 21.41 -55.33
N THR A 244 -10.93 22.09 -54.22
CA THR A 244 -9.99 23.08 -53.64
C THR A 244 -10.13 23.15 -52.12
N THR A 245 -9.05 22.79 -51.43
CA THR A 245 -8.75 23.16 -50.04
C THR A 245 -8.10 24.54 -50.06
N ASP A 246 -8.78 25.57 -49.57
CA ASP A 246 -8.16 26.87 -49.29
C ASP A 246 -8.08 27.10 -47.77
N THR A 247 -6.84 27.04 -47.31
CA THR A 247 -6.31 27.62 -46.09
C THR A 247 -6.51 29.13 -46.08
N ALA A 248 -7.25 29.65 -45.09
CA ALA A 248 -7.21 31.06 -44.70
C ALA A 248 -6.68 31.14 -43.26
N VAL A 249 -5.44 31.61 -43.16
CA VAL A 249 -4.76 32.02 -41.93
C VAL A 249 -5.43 33.31 -41.44
N THR A 250 -6.00 33.29 -40.24
CA THR A 250 -6.27 34.50 -39.45
C THR A 250 -5.32 34.51 -38.28
N GLU A 251 -4.39 35.47 -38.30
CA GLU A 251 -3.43 35.76 -37.24
C GLU A 251 -4.17 36.10 -35.92
N ALA A 252 -3.78 35.43 -34.84
CA ALA A 252 -4.22 35.76 -33.48
C ALA A 252 -3.42 36.96 -32.94
N PRO A 253 -4.05 37.93 -32.24
CA PRO A 253 -3.35 39.05 -31.66
C PRO A 253 -2.46 38.59 -30.49
N ALA A 254 -1.24 39.13 -30.44
CA ALA A 254 -0.23 38.81 -29.45
C ALA A 254 -0.70 39.13 -28.02
N ALA A 255 -0.76 38.11 -27.15
CA ALA A 255 -0.95 38.27 -25.72
C ALA A 255 0.29 38.92 -25.10
N THR A 256 0.11 40.13 -24.57
CA THR A 256 1.13 40.84 -23.78
C THR A 256 1.35 40.11 -22.47
N LYS A 257 2.53 39.50 -22.31
CA LYS A 257 3.00 38.94 -21.03
C LYS A 257 3.16 40.07 -20.02
N GLY A 258 2.46 39.96 -18.89
CA GLY A 258 2.76 40.76 -17.69
C GLY A 258 4.19 40.50 -17.19
N PRO A 259 4.74 41.40 -16.36
CA PRO A 259 6.11 41.25 -15.86
C PRO A 259 6.27 39.97 -15.02
N PRO A 260 7.44 39.32 -15.05
CA PRO A 260 7.69 38.10 -14.29
C PRO A 260 7.54 38.37 -12.78
N ARG A 261 6.78 37.51 -12.10
CA ARG A 261 6.61 37.55 -10.64
C ARG A 261 7.96 37.37 -9.94
N GLU A 262 8.29 38.29 -9.03
CA GLU A 262 9.46 38.17 -8.16
C GLU A 262 9.15 37.28 -6.95
N LEU A 263 10.14 36.48 -6.53
CA LEU A 263 10.06 35.66 -5.32
C LEU A 263 9.85 36.53 -4.07
N THR A 264 8.98 36.08 -3.17
CA THR A 264 8.86 36.64 -1.82
C THR A 264 10.12 36.34 -0.99
N GLU A 265 10.36 37.12 0.06
CA GLU A 265 11.54 36.94 0.93
C GLU A 265 11.53 35.58 1.66
N GLU A 266 10.34 35.01 1.90
CA GLU A 266 10.18 33.69 2.51
C GLU A 266 10.55 32.57 1.52
N GLU A 267 10.08 32.65 0.27
CA GLU A 267 10.44 31.70 -0.79
C GLU A 267 11.94 31.73 -1.11
N LYS A 268 12.55 32.92 -1.11
CA LYS A 268 14.01 33.07 -1.25
C LYS A 268 14.76 32.35 -0.14
N ALA A 269 14.28 32.42 1.10
CA ALA A 269 14.89 31.74 2.24
C ALA A 269 14.80 30.22 2.11
N ASP A 270 13.65 29.69 1.67
CA ASP A 270 13.42 28.26 1.47
C ASP A 270 14.31 27.67 0.37
N PHE A 271 14.40 28.35 -0.78
CA PHE A 271 15.30 27.92 -1.86
C PHE A 271 16.77 28.05 -1.50
N ALA A 272 17.14 29.06 -0.70
CA ALA A 272 18.49 29.18 -0.15
C ALA A 272 18.82 28.05 0.83
N GLN A 273 17.85 27.64 1.66
CA GLN A 273 18.00 26.48 2.55
C GLN A 273 18.12 25.17 1.77
N MET A 274 17.30 24.99 0.72
CA MET A 274 17.36 23.85 -0.19
C MET A 274 18.72 23.76 -0.89
N ARG A 275 19.24 24.89 -1.41
CA ARG A 275 20.58 24.99 -2.01
C ARG A 275 21.67 24.54 -1.04
N LYS A 276 21.64 25.04 0.20
CA LYS A 276 22.60 24.67 1.25
C LYS A 276 22.55 23.18 1.57
N GLY A 277 21.36 22.58 1.61
CA GLY A 277 21.19 21.14 1.79
C GLY A 277 21.81 20.32 0.66
N LEU A 278 21.60 20.72 -0.60
CA LEU A 278 22.15 20.04 -1.78
C LEU A 278 23.69 20.08 -1.82
N ILE A 279 24.29 21.20 -1.40
CA ILE A 279 25.75 21.32 -1.29
C ILE A 279 26.29 20.47 -0.13
N ALA A 280 25.57 20.41 1.00
CA ALA A 280 25.93 19.55 2.13
C ALA A 280 25.87 18.05 1.77
N GLU A 281 25.04 17.66 0.80
CA GLU A 281 24.96 16.31 0.22
C GLU A 281 26.07 16.02 -0.81
N GLY A 282 26.99 16.96 -1.04
CA GLY A 282 28.14 16.78 -1.93
C GLY A 282 27.87 17.07 -3.40
N LYS A 283 26.75 17.72 -3.75
CA LYS A 283 26.50 18.18 -5.13
C LYS A 283 27.33 19.42 -5.44
N SER A 284 27.80 19.52 -6.68
CA SER A 284 28.51 20.71 -7.15
C SER A 284 27.60 21.94 -7.12
N GLU A 285 28.16 23.14 -6.91
CA GLU A 285 27.36 24.37 -6.84
C GLU A 285 26.50 24.57 -8.10
N ALA A 286 27.06 24.31 -9.28
CA ALA A 286 26.34 24.41 -10.55
C ALA A 286 25.15 23.45 -10.65
N GLU A 287 25.26 22.26 -10.04
CA GLU A 287 24.21 21.25 -10.05
C GLU A 287 23.13 21.55 -9.00
N ALA A 288 23.51 22.08 -7.84
CA ALA A 288 22.58 22.59 -6.84
C ALA A 288 21.77 23.79 -7.39
N ASP A 289 22.44 24.73 -8.07
CA ASP A 289 21.81 25.90 -8.69
C ASP A 289 20.83 25.50 -9.79
N LYS A 290 21.18 24.49 -10.61
CA LYS A 290 20.27 23.95 -11.62
C LYS A 290 19.02 23.31 -11.00
N ILE A 291 19.19 22.51 -9.94
CA ILE A 291 18.07 21.84 -9.25
C ILE A 291 17.14 22.87 -8.60
N VAL A 292 17.69 23.91 -7.98
CA VAL A 292 16.90 24.99 -7.38
C VAL A 292 16.18 25.79 -8.47
N ALA A 293 16.83 26.08 -9.60
CA ALA A 293 16.19 26.76 -10.72
C ALA A 293 15.07 25.92 -11.36
N ASP A 294 15.24 24.60 -11.49
CA ASP A 294 14.20 23.70 -11.99
C ASP A 294 13.04 23.56 -11.00
N ALA A 295 13.33 23.56 -9.69
CA ALA A 295 12.30 23.57 -8.65
C ALA A 295 11.52 24.89 -8.60
N GLN A 296 12.19 26.03 -8.77
CA GLN A 296 11.56 27.35 -8.91
C GLN A 296 10.65 27.40 -10.14
N LYS A 297 11.14 26.95 -11.30
CA LYS A 297 10.34 26.85 -12.53
C LYS A 297 9.13 25.94 -12.38
N PHE A 298 9.30 24.79 -11.71
CA PHE A 298 8.20 23.87 -11.47
C PHE A 298 7.16 24.47 -10.53
N MET A 299 7.58 25.14 -9.45
CA MET A 299 6.67 25.79 -8.50
C MET A 299 5.89 26.91 -9.17
N PHE A 300 6.54 27.76 -9.96
CA PHE A 300 5.87 28.79 -10.75
C PHE A 300 4.96 28.21 -11.82
N ALA A 301 5.36 27.16 -12.55
CA ALA A 301 4.49 26.50 -13.51
C ALA A 301 3.26 25.84 -12.84
N LEU A 302 3.41 25.37 -11.59
CA LEU A 302 2.31 24.83 -10.81
C LEU A 302 1.35 25.95 -10.38
N GLU A 303 1.88 27.07 -9.90
CA GLU A 303 1.10 28.22 -9.45
C GLU A 303 0.45 28.97 -10.62
N ASP A 304 1.14 29.11 -11.75
CA ASP A 304 0.58 29.59 -13.02
C ASP A 304 -0.49 28.62 -13.53
N ALA A 305 -0.32 27.30 -13.42
CA ALA A 305 -1.37 26.35 -13.80
C ALA A 305 -2.61 26.42 -12.87
N PHE A 306 -2.41 26.71 -11.57
CA PHE A 306 -3.51 26.96 -10.64
C PHE A 306 -4.13 28.36 -10.81
N GLY A 307 -3.34 29.36 -11.18
CA GLY A 307 -3.72 30.74 -11.45
C GLY A 307 -4.47 30.88 -12.78
N GLU A 308 -3.98 30.24 -13.85
CA GLU A 308 -4.68 30.06 -15.12
C GLU A 308 -5.95 29.23 -14.92
N ALA A 309 -5.99 28.23 -14.02
CA ALA A 309 -7.24 27.56 -13.69
C ALA A 309 -8.24 28.48 -12.95
N ALA A 310 -7.76 29.51 -12.26
CA ALA A 310 -8.58 30.51 -11.56
C ALA A 310 -9.01 31.69 -12.46
N GLU A 311 -8.15 32.16 -13.37
CA GLU A 311 -8.42 33.24 -14.34
C GLU A 311 -9.06 32.73 -15.65
N ASN A 312 -8.66 31.57 -16.18
CA ASN A 312 -9.29 30.93 -17.35
C ASN A 312 -10.57 30.16 -17.00
N GLY A 313 -10.98 30.17 -15.73
CA GLY A 313 -12.39 29.99 -15.35
C GLY A 313 -13.29 31.13 -15.84
N GLY A 314 -12.72 32.27 -16.29
CA GLY A 314 -13.43 33.43 -16.84
C GLY A 314 -13.13 33.77 -18.31
N ALA A 315 -12.10 33.19 -18.94
CA ALA A 315 -11.68 33.55 -20.30
C ALA A 315 -11.41 32.33 -21.19
N PHE A 316 -12.33 31.37 -21.23
CA PHE A 316 -12.51 30.55 -22.42
C PHE A 316 -13.23 31.42 -23.43
N GLU A 317 -12.60 31.75 -24.56
CA GLU A 317 -13.29 32.36 -25.70
C GLU A 317 -14.33 31.35 -26.19
N ALA A 318 -15.51 31.46 -25.59
CA ALA A 318 -16.60 30.54 -25.74
C ALA A 318 -17.06 30.59 -27.18
N ARG A 319 -16.82 29.48 -27.90
CA ARG A 319 -17.91 28.98 -28.74
C ARG A 319 -19.14 28.97 -27.82
N PRO A 320 -20.25 29.66 -28.14
CA PRO A 320 -21.38 29.75 -27.23
C PRO A 320 -21.92 28.35 -26.96
N ALA A 321 -21.43 27.73 -25.90
CA ALA A 321 -21.96 26.52 -25.32
C ALA A 321 -23.22 26.95 -24.59
N GLU A 322 -24.35 26.41 -25.04
CA GLU A 322 -25.64 26.60 -24.41
C GLU A 322 -25.50 26.37 -22.88
N PRO A 323 -26.19 27.11 -21.99
CA PRO A 323 -26.02 27.03 -20.52
C PRO A 323 -26.20 25.63 -19.91
N ILE A 324 -26.68 24.69 -20.73
CA ILE A 324 -26.82 23.27 -20.50
C ILE A 324 -25.43 22.63 -20.20
N ASP A 325 -24.35 22.97 -20.92
CA ASP A 325 -23.09 22.21 -20.89
C ASP A 325 -22.34 22.24 -19.55
N TYR A 326 -22.33 23.39 -18.84
CA TYR A 326 -21.65 23.50 -17.53
C TYR A 326 -22.38 22.75 -16.42
N VAL A 327 -23.71 22.74 -16.45
CA VAL A 327 -24.54 22.03 -15.47
C VAL A 327 -24.34 20.51 -15.63
N TRP A 328 -24.27 20.03 -16.87
CA TRP A 328 -23.96 18.63 -17.15
C TRP A 328 -22.55 18.26 -16.69
N LEU A 329 -21.53 19.05 -17.05
CA LEU A 329 -20.15 18.79 -16.61
C LEU A 329 -20.02 18.74 -15.07
N ALA A 330 -20.64 19.68 -14.36
CA ALA A 330 -20.65 19.70 -12.90
C ALA A 330 -21.38 18.48 -12.31
N MET A 331 -22.53 18.10 -12.88
CA MET A 331 -23.31 16.94 -12.44
C MET A 331 -22.55 15.62 -12.65
N TRP A 332 -21.95 15.43 -13.83
CA TRP A 332 -21.14 14.24 -14.13
C TRP A 332 -19.87 14.18 -13.28
N GLY A 333 -19.22 15.32 -13.04
CA GLY A 333 -18.11 15.44 -12.12
C GLY A 333 -18.48 15.03 -10.70
N LEU A 334 -19.61 15.53 -10.17
CA LEU A 334 -20.10 15.19 -8.84
C LEU A 334 -20.47 13.70 -8.70
N ILE A 335 -21.14 13.14 -9.71
CA ILE A 335 -21.49 11.70 -9.76
C ILE A 335 -20.21 10.85 -9.76
N GLY A 336 -19.24 11.19 -10.60
CA GLY A 336 -17.95 10.50 -10.66
C GLY A 336 -17.18 10.60 -9.34
N PHE A 337 -17.14 11.78 -8.74
CA PHE A 337 -16.51 11.99 -7.43
C PHE A 337 -17.17 11.15 -6.33
N ALA A 338 -18.50 11.17 -6.25
CA ALA A 338 -19.25 10.39 -5.27
C ALA A 338 -19.02 8.89 -5.46
N PHE A 339 -19.01 8.42 -6.72
CA PHE A 339 -18.68 7.04 -7.05
C PHE A 339 -17.28 6.65 -6.57
N TYR A 340 -16.24 7.43 -6.90
CA TYR A 340 -14.87 7.17 -6.44
C TYR A 340 -14.77 7.20 -4.92
N PHE A 341 -15.37 8.19 -4.27
CA PHE A 341 -15.38 8.33 -2.82
C PHE A 341 -16.00 7.09 -2.13
N CYS A 342 -17.19 6.67 -2.55
CA CYS A 342 -17.84 5.48 -2.00
C CYS A 342 -17.01 4.21 -2.23
N ASN A 343 -16.40 4.06 -3.41
CA ASN A 343 -15.58 2.90 -3.73
C ASN A 343 -14.30 2.86 -2.87
N TYR A 344 -13.56 3.97 -2.77
CA TYR A 344 -12.38 4.05 -1.92
C TYR A 344 -12.71 3.84 -0.44
N PHE A 345 -13.84 4.36 0.03
CA PHE A 345 -14.31 4.14 1.40
C PHE A 345 -14.54 2.66 1.69
N VAL A 346 -15.31 1.97 0.83
CA VAL A 346 -15.59 0.53 0.97
C VAL A 346 -14.29 -0.28 0.99
N ILE A 347 -13.38 -0.04 0.03
CA ILE A 347 -12.12 -0.77 -0.06
C ILE A 347 -11.26 -0.53 1.19
N ALA A 348 -11.06 0.73 1.58
CA ALA A 348 -10.24 1.09 2.73
C ALA A 348 -10.81 0.53 4.04
N PHE A 349 -12.13 0.51 4.20
CA PHE A 349 -12.81 -0.04 5.37
C PHE A 349 -12.52 -1.55 5.56
N PHE A 350 -12.76 -2.36 4.53
CA PHE A 350 -12.53 -3.81 4.63
C PHE A 350 -11.05 -4.17 4.69
N ASN A 351 -10.18 -3.42 3.98
CA ASN A 351 -8.74 -3.61 4.07
C ASN A 351 -8.22 -3.29 5.48
N THR A 352 -8.75 -2.27 6.15
CA THR A 352 -8.42 -1.95 7.56
C THR A 352 -8.78 -3.12 8.48
N GLY A 353 -9.97 -3.71 8.31
CA GLY A 353 -10.39 -4.88 9.09
C GLY A 353 -9.53 -6.12 8.84
N LEU A 354 -9.15 -6.36 7.58
CA LEU A 354 -8.25 -7.44 7.20
C LEU A 354 -6.85 -7.27 7.79
N ILE A 355 -6.29 -6.05 7.72
CA ILE A 355 -4.98 -5.73 8.32
C ILE A 355 -5.03 -5.92 9.83
N ALA A 356 -6.08 -5.46 10.51
CA ALA A 356 -6.21 -5.65 11.95
C ALA A 356 -6.17 -7.14 12.35
N CYS A 357 -6.88 -7.99 11.61
CA CYS A 357 -6.84 -9.44 11.82
C CYS A 357 -5.45 -10.02 11.51
N ALA A 358 -4.79 -9.58 10.43
CA ALA A 358 -3.44 -10.01 10.09
C ALA A 358 -2.42 -9.64 11.18
N MET A 359 -2.50 -8.42 11.71
CA MET A 359 -1.65 -7.97 12.84
C MET A 359 -1.90 -8.81 14.09
N LYS A 360 -3.15 -9.22 14.35
CA LYS A 360 -3.52 -10.08 15.47
C LYS A 360 -2.93 -11.49 15.32
N ILE A 361 -2.97 -12.06 14.11
CA ILE A 361 -2.32 -13.35 13.80
C ILE A 361 -0.81 -13.25 14.02
N MET A 362 -0.18 -12.14 13.61
CA MET A 362 1.25 -11.91 13.80
C MET A 362 1.66 -11.78 15.29
N ARG A 363 0.70 -11.54 16.19
CA ARG A 363 0.93 -11.57 17.64
C ARG A 363 0.74 -12.97 18.26
N GLY A 364 0.40 -13.97 17.45
CA GLY A 364 0.06 -15.32 17.91
C GLY A 364 -1.34 -15.45 18.52
N GLU A 365 -2.20 -14.45 18.32
CA GLU A 365 -3.57 -14.45 18.82
C GLU A 365 -4.54 -15.02 17.78
N VAL A 366 -5.68 -15.56 18.24
CA VAL A 366 -6.72 -16.06 17.34
C VAL A 366 -7.42 -14.90 16.60
N PRO A 367 -7.42 -14.90 15.26
CA PRO A 367 -8.16 -13.90 14.50
C PRO A 367 -9.67 -14.09 14.70
N THR A 368 -10.44 -13.00 14.72
CA THR A 368 -11.90 -13.03 14.65
C THR A 368 -12.40 -11.94 13.72
N VAL A 369 -13.39 -12.25 12.89
CA VAL A 369 -13.96 -11.27 11.93
C VAL A 369 -14.51 -10.05 12.67
N GLY A 370 -15.20 -10.28 13.79
CA GLY A 370 -15.73 -9.21 14.64
C GLY A 370 -14.67 -8.25 15.18
N TYR A 371 -13.46 -8.76 15.47
CA TYR A 371 -12.34 -7.89 15.89
C TYR A 371 -11.92 -6.94 14.76
N GLY A 372 -11.70 -7.47 13.55
CA GLY A 372 -11.33 -6.63 12.40
C GLY A 372 -12.40 -5.59 12.08
N MET A 373 -13.68 -5.99 12.10
CA MET A 373 -14.80 -5.06 11.90
C MET A 373 -14.86 -3.98 12.98
N LYS A 374 -14.63 -4.34 14.26
CA LYS A 374 -14.60 -3.37 15.37
C LYS A 374 -13.49 -2.34 15.18
N ILE A 375 -12.28 -2.77 14.80
CA ILE A 375 -11.16 -1.86 14.53
C ILE A 375 -11.48 -0.94 13.34
N ALA A 376 -12.02 -1.48 12.24
CA ALA A 376 -12.44 -0.66 11.10
C ALA A 376 -13.48 0.40 11.48
N MET A 377 -14.46 0.04 12.32
CA MET A 377 -15.46 0.98 12.85
C MET A 377 -14.85 2.05 13.77
N GLN A 378 -13.84 1.70 14.58
CA GLN A 378 -13.11 2.66 15.41
C GLN A 378 -12.25 3.63 14.59
N ARG A 379 -11.86 3.25 13.38
CA ARG A 379 -11.08 4.06 12.45
C ARG A 379 -11.93 4.73 11.36
N LEU A 380 -13.26 4.70 11.49
CA LEU A 380 -14.19 5.25 10.51
C LEU A 380 -13.87 6.71 10.07
N PRO A 381 -13.62 7.68 10.98
CA PRO A 381 -13.35 9.05 10.54
C PRO A 381 -12.02 9.16 9.77
N GLN A 382 -11.00 8.39 10.14
CA GLN A 382 -9.73 8.34 9.43
C GLN A 382 -9.89 7.70 8.04
N ILE A 383 -10.70 6.64 7.92
CA ILE A 383 -10.99 5.96 6.66
C ILE A 383 -11.80 6.87 5.73
N LEU A 384 -12.80 7.59 6.24
CA LEU A 384 -13.57 8.58 5.47
C LEU A 384 -12.67 9.70 4.95
N ALA A 385 -11.81 10.25 5.81
CA ALA A 385 -10.85 11.27 5.40
C ALA A 385 -9.85 10.75 4.35
N TRP A 386 -9.41 9.49 4.48
CA TRP A 386 -8.56 8.85 3.49
C TRP A 386 -9.24 8.62 2.14
N ALA A 387 -10.50 8.16 2.16
CA ALA A 387 -11.30 7.99 0.96
C ALA A 387 -11.52 9.32 0.23
N LEU A 388 -11.73 10.42 0.99
CA LEU A 388 -11.84 11.76 0.44
C LEU A 388 -10.55 12.19 -0.28
N VAL A 389 -9.41 12.05 0.39
CA VAL A 389 -8.09 12.37 -0.22
C VAL A 389 -7.86 11.54 -1.48
N SER A 390 -8.17 10.23 -1.43
CA SER A 390 -8.01 9.33 -2.58
C SER A 390 -8.92 9.68 -3.75
N ALA A 391 -10.17 10.08 -3.48
CA ALA A 391 -11.13 10.50 -4.49
C ALA A 391 -10.71 11.82 -5.16
N VAL A 392 -10.24 12.80 -4.37
CA VAL A 392 -9.72 14.07 -4.90
C VAL A 392 -8.52 13.83 -5.81
N VAL A 393 -7.55 13.04 -5.36
CA VAL A 393 -6.36 12.70 -6.15
C VAL A 393 -6.75 11.95 -7.43
N GLY A 394 -7.67 10.98 -7.34
CA GLY A 394 -8.18 10.26 -8.50
C GLY A 394 -8.87 11.18 -9.51
N MET A 395 -9.64 12.16 -9.05
CA MET A 395 -10.30 13.14 -9.90
C MET A 395 -9.29 14.08 -10.58
N ILE A 396 -8.27 14.54 -9.86
CA ILE A 396 -7.20 15.36 -10.42
C ILE A 396 -6.45 14.59 -11.52
N LEU A 397 -6.10 13.32 -11.27
CA LEU A 397 -5.47 12.48 -12.29
C LEU A 397 -6.35 12.34 -13.54
N LYS A 398 -7.67 12.18 -13.37
CA LYS A 398 -8.62 12.10 -14.49
C LYS A 398 -8.74 13.39 -15.28
N ILE A 399 -8.67 14.54 -14.62
CA ILE A 399 -8.67 15.85 -15.29
C ILE A 399 -7.39 16.02 -16.12
N ILE A 400 -6.23 15.65 -15.55
CA ILE A 400 -4.93 15.73 -16.25
C ILE A 400 -4.91 14.82 -17.48
N GLU A 401 -5.50 13.62 -17.40
CA GLU A 401 -5.66 12.73 -18.56
C GLU A 401 -6.43 13.38 -19.72
N GLY A 402 -7.34 14.32 -19.42
CA GLY A 402 -8.17 15.01 -20.40
C GLY A 402 -7.56 16.25 -21.05
N LEU A 403 -6.41 16.76 -20.56
CA LEU A 403 -5.79 17.99 -21.09
C LEU A 403 -5.05 17.79 -22.43
N ASN A 404 -4.39 16.64 -22.62
CA ASN A 404 -3.69 16.31 -23.86
C ASN A 404 -3.50 14.79 -23.99
N ASP A 405 -3.91 14.18 -25.10
CA ASP A 405 -4.04 12.71 -25.25
C ASP A 405 -2.76 11.91 -24.98
N LYS A 406 -1.59 12.49 -25.28
CA LYS A 406 -0.28 11.82 -25.10
C LYS A 406 0.45 12.30 -23.85
N VAL A 407 0.53 13.62 -23.65
CA VAL A 407 1.28 14.22 -22.53
C VAL A 407 0.55 14.01 -21.20
N GLY A 408 -0.77 14.22 -21.18
CA GLY A 408 -1.60 13.97 -20.00
C GLY A 408 -1.56 12.51 -19.55
N ARG A 409 -1.60 11.58 -20.51
CA ARG A 409 -1.49 10.13 -20.23
C ARG A 409 -0.12 9.74 -19.66
N PHE A 410 0.96 10.35 -20.15
CA PHE A 410 2.30 10.09 -19.63
C PHE A 410 2.47 10.64 -18.21
N ILE A 411 2.00 11.86 -17.95
CA ILE A 411 2.04 12.48 -16.62
C ILE A 411 1.20 11.68 -15.62
N ALA A 412 -0.03 11.29 -16.00
CA ALA A 412 -0.90 10.47 -15.17
C ALA A 412 -0.25 9.13 -14.80
N TRP A 413 0.49 8.50 -15.73
CA TRP A 413 1.22 7.27 -15.45
C TRP A 413 2.33 7.48 -14.40
N ILE A 414 3.12 8.55 -14.50
CA ILE A 414 4.17 8.86 -13.51
C ILE A 414 3.56 9.20 -12.15
N LEU A 415 2.57 10.08 -12.11
CA LEU A 415 1.91 10.48 -10.88
C LEU A 415 1.22 9.28 -10.21
N GLY A 416 0.58 8.39 -10.99
CA GLY A 416 0.00 7.16 -10.48
C GLY A 416 1.04 6.18 -9.91
N ALA A 417 2.19 6.03 -10.57
CA ALA A 417 3.29 5.22 -10.06
C ALA A 417 3.86 5.80 -8.74
N GLY A 418 4.10 7.11 -8.71
CA GLY A 418 4.55 7.81 -7.49
C GLY A 418 3.55 7.69 -6.34
N TRP A 419 2.26 7.82 -6.64
CA TRP A 419 1.17 7.67 -5.68
C TRP A 419 1.17 6.29 -5.01
N THR A 420 1.40 5.23 -5.78
CA THR A 420 1.44 3.86 -5.25
C THR A 420 2.56 3.69 -4.22
N ILE A 421 3.73 4.29 -4.46
CA ILE A 421 4.87 4.25 -3.53
C ILE A 421 4.56 5.04 -2.26
N LEU A 422 4.04 6.26 -2.41
CA LEU A 422 3.70 7.15 -1.30
C LEU A 422 2.66 6.51 -0.36
N THR A 423 1.70 5.77 -0.93
CA THR A 423 0.52 5.29 -0.23
C THR A 423 0.59 3.83 0.22
N PHE A 424 1.71 3.15 -0.08
CA PHE A 424 1.87 1.71 0.12
C PHE A 424 1.54 1.25 1.56
N PHE A 425 1.93 2.01 2.58
CA PHE A 425 1.67 1.72 4.00
C PHE A 425 0.60 2.59 4.65
N VAL A 426 -0.13 3.41 3.89
CA VAL A 426 -1.10 4.33 4.50
C VAL A 426 -2.21 3.59 5.23
N VAL A 427 -2.80 2.54 4.64
CA VAL A 427 -3.87 1.78 5.30
C VAL A 427 -3.35 1.03 6.54
N PRO A 428 -2.19 0.34 6.50
CA PRO A 428 -1.57 -0.21 7.72
C PRO A 428 -1.32 0.83 8.81
N VAL A 429 -0.78 2.00 8.47
CA VAL A 429 -0.54 3.10 9.41
C VAL A 429 -1.85 3.59 10.04
N ILE A 430 -2.90 3.81 9.24
CA ILE A 430 -4.22 4.22 9.75
C ILE A 430 -4.77 3.15 10.71
N THR A 431 -4.59 1.87 10.37
CA THR A 431 -5.08 0.76 11.18
C THR A 431 -4.38 0.73 12.54
N VAL A 432 -3.04 0.76 12.54
CA VAL A 432 -2.21 0.56 13.73
C VAL A 432 -2.08 1.84 14.55
N GLU A 433 -1.69 2.95 13.92
CA GLU A 433 -1.42 4.23 14.59
C GLU A 433 -2.70 5.07 14.79
N GLY A 434 -3.74 4.87 13.99
CA GLY A 434 -4.99 5.63 14.13
C GLY A 434 -4.91 7.10 13.72
N VAL A 435 -3.87 7.46 12.98
CA VAL A 435 -3.61 8.84 12.58
C VAL A 435 -4.41 9.23 11.33
N GLY A 436 -4.67 10.53 11.18
CA GLY A 436 -5.33 11.07 9.98
C GLY A 436 -4.51 10.89 8.69
N PRO A 437 -5.12 11.08 7.51
CA PRO A 437 -4.55 10.68 6.22
C PRO A 437 -3.20 11.35 5.91
N PHE A 438 -3.03 12.65 6.17
CA PHE A 438 -1.77 13.35 5.91
C PHE A 438 -0.62 12.84 6.76
N LYS A 439 -0.87 12.62 8.06
CA LYS A 439 0.12 12.02 8.96
C LYS A 439 0.40 10.56 8.58
N ALA A 440 -0.61 9.84 8.09
CA ALA A 440 -0.45 8.48 7.58
C ALA A 440 0.44 8.42 6.34
N ILE A 441 0.29 9.34 5.39
CA ILE A 441 1.18 9.47 4.23
C ILE A 441 2.62 9.78 4.70
N LYS A 442 2.78 10.75 5.60
CA LYS A 442 4.11 11.10 6.14
C LYS A 442 4.78 9.91 6.84
N SER A 443 4.03 9.16 7.64
CA SER A 443 4.52 7.94 8.29
C SER A 443 4.85 6.87 7.25
N SER A 444 3.98 6.62 6.26
CA SER A 444 4.21 5.69 5.15
C SER A 444 5.51 5.98 4.41
N VAL A 445 5.76 7.25 4.07
CA VAL A 445 7.01 7.69 3.43
C VAL A 445 8.22 7.53 4.34
N LYS A 446 8.08 7.87 5.63
CA LYS A 446 9.14 7.69 6.62
C LYS A 446 9.52 6.21 6.75
N THR A 447 8.54 5.33 6.98
CA THR A 447 8.71 3.88 7.06
C THR A 447 9.32 3.33 5.76
N MET A 448 8.88 3.80 4.60
CA MET A 448 9.45 3.41 3.31
C MET A 448 10.93 3.81 3.20
N LYS A 449 11.28 5.05 3.56
CA LYS A 449 12.66 5.54 3.50
C LYS A 449 13.57 4.81 4.49
N GLU A 450 13.10 4.57 5.71
CA GLU A 450 13.86 3.88 6.77
C GLU A 450 14.07 2.40 6.44
N ALA A 451 13.05 1.72 5.92
CA ALA A 451 13.13 0.31 5.59
C ALA A 451 13.80 0.03 4.22
N TRP A 452 13.68 0.93 3.23
CA TRP A 452 14.13 0.68 1.84
C TRP A 452 15.13 1.67 1.24
N GLY A 453 15.57 2.73 1.94
CA GLY A 453 16.52 3.78 1.50
C GLY A 453 17.30 3.54 0.19
N ASP A 454 18.51 2.98 0.27
CA ASP A 454 19.38 2.67 -0.89
C ASP A 454 19.00 1.38 -1.66
N SER A 455 18.06 0.60 -1.12
CA SER A 455 17.76 -0.78 -1.56
C SER A 455 16.53 -0.86 -2.47
N LEU A 456 15.85 0.28 -2.69
CA LEU A 456 14.64 0.44 -3.49
C LEU A 456 14.79 0.02 -4.97
N ARG A 457 16.01 -0.30 -5.44
CA ARG A 457 16.27 -0.68 -6.84
C ARG A 457 15.88 -2.12 -7.19
N GLY A 458 15.46 -2.96 -6.24
CA GLY A 458 15.07 -4.31 -6.63
C GLY A 458 14.43 -5.11 -5.54
N ASN A 459 13.10 -5.03 -5.42
CA ASN A 459 12.24 -6.15 -5.01
C ASN A 459 10.78 -5.71 -5.14
N PHE A 460 10.19 -5.89 -6.32
CA PHE A 460 8.73 -5.94 -6.47
C PHE A 460 8.38 -6.97 -7.52
N SER A 461 7.79 -8.09 -7.09
CA SER A 461 7.22 -9.08 -8.01
C SER A 461 6.07 -9.86 -7.37
N LEU A 462 5.31 -9.30 -6.42
CA LEU A 462 4.05 -9.95 -6.05
C LEU A 462 3.07 -9.89 -7.24
N ALA A 463 3.01 -8.74 -7.93
CA ALA A 463 2.25 -8.59 -9.17
C ALA A 463 2.77 -9.49 -10.30
N LEU A 464 4.08 -9.47 -10.59
CA LEU A 464 4.67 -10.30 -11.65
C LEU A 464 4.55 -11.81 -11.34
N MET A 465 4.68 -12.22 -10.07
CA MET A 465 4.47 -13.61 -9.68
C MET A 465 3.01 -14.01 -9.84
N THR A 466 2.08 -13.17 -9.34
CA THR A 466 0.65 -13.42 -9.50
C THR A 466 0.30 -13.51 -10.98
N PHE A 467 0.86 -12.63 -11.81
CA PHE A 467 0.73 -12.67 -13.26
C PHE A 467 1.19 -14.02 -13.84
N ILE A 468 2.42 -14.47 -13.53
CA ILE A 468 2.94 -15.76 -14.05
C ILE A 468 2.08 -16.95 -13.62
N VAL A 469 1.62 -16.99 -12.37
CA VAL A 469 0.80 -18.10 -11.84
C VAL A 469 -0.61 -18.10 -12.44
N THR A 470 -1.20 -16.91 -12.65
CA THR A 470 -2.57 -16.78 -13.15
C THR A 470 -2.66 -16.78 -14.68
N LEU A 471 -1.58 -16.44 -15.39
CA LEU A 471 -1.51 -16.45 -16.86
C LEU A 471 -1.98 -17.76 -17.49
N PRO A 472 -1.51 -18.96 -17.09
CA PRO A 472 -2.01 -20.21 -17.69
C PRO A 472 -3.51 -20.41 -17.45
N ILE A 473 -4.04 -19.96 -16.31
CA ILE A 473 -5.48 -20.02 -16.01
C ILE A 473 -6.24 -19.12 -16.97
N TYR A 474 -5.77 -17.88 -17.20
CA TYR A 474 -6.38 -16.96 -18.16
C TYR A 474 -6.29 -17.47 -19.61
N VAL A 475 -5.18 -18.09 -20.00
CA VAL A 475 -5.03 -18.70 -21.33
C VAL A 475 -6.04 -19.83 -21.53
N VAL A 476 -6.19 -20.72 -20.54
CA VAL A 476 -7.17 -21.81 -20.60
C VAL A 476 -8.60 -21.25 -20.62
N MET A 477 -8.93 -20.27 -19.78
CA MET A 477 -10.25 -19.64 -19.79
C MET A 477 -10.55 -18.96 -21.13
N GLY A 478 -9.58 -18.26 -21.71
CA GLY A 478 -9.70 -17.64 -23.03
C GLY A 478 -9.94 -18.68 -24.13
N PHE A 479 -9.21 -19.79 -24.11
CA PHE A 479 -9.43 -20.90 -25.03
C PHE A 479 -10.81 -21.55 -24.84
N VAL A 480 -11.23 -21.79 -23.60
CA VAL A 480 -12.55 -22.38 -23.28
C VAL A 480 -13.68 -21.46 -23.74
N LEU A 481 -13.56 -20.15 -23.54
CA LEU A 481 -14.53 -19.17 -24.02
C LEU A 481 -14.58 -19.14 -25.55
N TRP A 482 -13.42 -19.05 -26.21
CA TRP A 482 -13.32 -19.07 -27.66
C TRP A 482 -13.90 -20.38 -28.25
N ALA A 483 -13.52 -21.54 -27.71
CA ALA A 483 -14.01 -22.83 -28.14
C ALA A 483 -15.52 -22.96 -27.90
N SER A 484 -16.05 -22.46 -26.78
CA SER A 484 -17.49 -22.47 -26.52
C SER A 484 -18.27 -21.64 -27.55
N ALA A 485 -17.73 -20.50 -27.99
CA ALA A 485 -18.36 -19.64 -28.98
C ALA A 485 -18.32 -20.26 -30.39
N VAL A 486 -17.21 -20.89 -30.77
CA VAL A 486 -17.02 -21.47 -32.12
C VAL A 486 -17.72 -22.82 -32.26
N VAL A 487 -17.61 -23.70 -31.24
CA VAL A 487 -18.07 -25.08 -31.32
C VAL A 487 -19.55 -25.23 -30.96
N LEU A 488 -20.01 -24.54 -29.90
CA LEU A 488 -21.38 -24.75 -29.40
C LEU A 488 -22.42 -23.95 -30.18
N GLN A 489 -22.02 -22.86 -30.86
CA GLN A 489 -22.88 -21.94 -31.64
C GLN A 489 -24.18 -21.49 -30.92
N SER A 490 -24.24 -21.67 -29.60
CA SER A 490 -25.41 -21.44 -28.77
C SER A 490 -25.10 -20.30 -27.80
N PRO A 491 -25.81 -19.15 -27.90
CA PRO A 491 -25.53 -18.00 -27.05
C PRO A 491 -25.75 -18.31 -25.57
N VAL A 492 -26.68 -19.20 -25.24
CA VAL A 492 -26.97 -19.60 -23.85
C VAL A 492 -25.78 -20.34 -23.24
N MET A 493 -25.21 -21.31 -23.96
CA MET A 493 -24.06 -22.07 -23.47
C MET A 493 -22.81 -21.20 -23.33
N THR A 494 -22.57 -20.30 -24.29
CA THR A 494 -21.46 -19.33 -24.20
C THR A 494 -21.61 -18.41 -22.99
N LEU A 495 -22.83 -17.95 -22.68
CA LEU A 495 -23.09 -17.14 -21.48
C LEU A 495 -22.88 -17.93 -20.19
N CYS A 496 -23.27 -19.21 -20.13
CA CYS A 496 -22.99 -20.06 -18.98
C CYS A 496 -21.49 -20.24 -18.73
N VAL A 497 -20.72 -20.46 -19.81
CA VAL A 497 -19.25 -20.57 -19.72
C VAL A 497 -18.63 -19.23 -19.28
N LEU A 498 -19.10 -18.11 -19.84
CA LEU A 498 -18.68 -16.77 -19.43
C LEU A 498 -18.94 -16.51 -17.95
N ALA A 499 -20.12 -16.84 -17.45
CA ALA A 499 -20.45 -16.71 -16.03
C ALA A 499 -19.54 -17.57 -15.15
N GLY A 500 -19.25 -18.81 -15.56
CA GLY A 500 -18.29 -19.68 -14.88
C GLY A 500 -16.89 -19.09 -14.82
N CYS A 501 -16.36 -18.61 -15.96
CA CYS A 501 -15.08 -17.92 -16.02
C CYS A 501 -15.06 -16.66 -15.15
N ALA A 502 -16.12 -15.86 -15.17
CA ALA A 502 -16.24 -14.65 -14.35
C ALA A 502 -16.16 -14.96 -12.84
N ILE A 503 -16.79 -16.06 -12.39
CA ILE A 503 -16.71 -16.52 -10.99
C ILE A 503 -15.26 -16.91 -10.64
N VAL A 504 -14.58 -17.67 -11.51
CA VAL A 504 -13.18 -18.05 -11.29
C VAL A 504 -12.27 -16.82 -11.19
N VAL A 505 -12.45 -15.84 -12.08
CA VAL A 505 -11.70 -14.57 -12.06
C VAL A 505 -11.98 -13.78 -10.79
N ALA A 506 -13.25 -13.73 -10.34
CA ALA A 506 -13.62 -13.07 -9.09
C ALA A 506 -12.95 -13.73 -7.88
N LEU A 507 -12.92 -15.06 -7.81
CA LEU A 507 -12.25 -15.80 -6.73
C LEU A 507 -10.74 -15.56 -6.70
N ILE A 508 -10.08 -15.58 -7.86
CA ILE A 508 -8.64 -15.28 -7.98
C ILE A 508 -8.37 -13.84 -7.53
N SER A 509 -9.20 -12.89 -7.95
CA SER A 509 -9.07 -11.47 -7.59
C SER A 509 -9.22 -11.25 -6.08
N VAL A 510 -10.20 -11.89 -5.44
CA VAL A 510 -10.43 -11.84 -4.00
C VAL A 510 -9.23 -12.40 -3.23
N ALA A 511 -8.72 -13.57 -3.63
CA ALA A 511 -7.56 -14.18 -2.98
C ALA A 511 -6.29 -13.32 -3.13
N THR A 512 -6.07 -12.77 -4.34
CA THR A 512 -4.93 -11.89 -4.62
C THR A 512 -4.99 -10.60 -3.82
N SER A 513 -6.17 -9.96 -3.74
CA SER A 513 -6.38 -8.73 -2.98
C SER A 513 -6.14 -8.93 -1.48
N ALA A 514 -6.61 -10.05 -0.92
CA ALA A 514 -6.32 -10.38 0.47
C ALA A 514 -4.82 -10.63 0.68
N ALA A 515 -4.17 -11.38 -0.22
CA ALA A 515 -2.75 -11.68 -0.11
C ALA A 515 -1.90 -10.41 -0.16
N ASP A 516 -2.21 -9.47 -1.05
CA ASP A 516 -1.56 -8.15 -1.12
C ASP A 516 -1.76 -7.33 0.18
N THR A 517 -2.98 -7.34 0.72
CA THR A 517 -3.29 -6.62 1.96
C THR A 517 -2.55 -7.21 3.17
N VAL A 518 -2.53 -8.53 3.30
CA VAL A 518 -1.76 -9.25 4.33
C VAL A 518 -0.26 -9.03 4.14
N PHE A 519 0.23 -9.04 2.90
CA PHE A 519 1.63 -8.76 2.58
C PHE A 519 2.05 -7.36 3.06
N LYS A 520 1.24 -6.33 2.77
CA LYS A 520 1.48 -4.96 3.27
C LYS A 520 1.47 -4.89 4.80
N ALA A 521 0.60 -5.64 5.47
CA ALA A 521 0.58 -5.72 6.93
C ALA A 521 1.87 -6.36 7.49
N ILE A 522 2.33 -7.47 6.90
CA ILE A 522 3.57 -8.14 7.29
C ILE A 522 4.78 -7.21 7.09
N LEU A 523 4.86 -6.57 5.93
CA LEU A 523 5.94 -5.63 5.61
C LEU A 523 5.93 -4.42 6.55
N TYR A 524 4.75 -3.86 6.83
CA TYR A 524 4.62 -2.76 7.80
C TYR A 524 5.05 -3.19 9.20
N SER A 525 4.58 -4.35 9.67
CA SER A 525 4.95 -4.91 10.97
C SER A 525 6.46 -5.06 11.09
N PHE A 526 7.11 -5.58 10.06
CA PHE A 526 8.57 -5.69 10.00
C PHE A 526 9.25 -4.32 10.03
N ALA A 527 8.81 -3.38 9.18
CA ALA A 527 9.41 -2.06 9.07
C ALA A 527 9.24 -1.20 10.34
N SER A 528 8.16 -1.42 11.10
CA SER A 528 7.92 -0.77 12.40
C SER A 528 8.63 -1.45 13.58
N GLY A 529 9.41 -2.52 13.34
CA GLY A 529 10.18 -3.22 14.38
C GLY A 529 9.38 -4.17 15.27
N ASN A 530 8.16 -4.56 14.86
CA ASN A 530 7.38 -5.57 15.58
C ASN A 530 7.93 -6.97 15.30
N THR A 531 7.87 -7.86 16.30
CA THR A 531 8.30 -9.26 16.16
C THR A 531 7.30 -10.06 15.33
N LEU A 532 7.80 -10.93 14.45
CA LEU A 532 6.99 -11.92 13.73
C LEU A 532 6.83 -13.19 14.59
N PRO A 533 5.73 -13.95 14.45
CA PRO A 533 5.51 -15.17 15.22
C PRO A 533 6.60 -16.24 15.03
N ALA A 534 6.79 -17.08 16.05
CA ALA A 534 7.58 -18.30 15.95
C ALA A 534 6.93 -19.25 14.91
N GLY A 535 7.58 -19.43 13.75
CA GLY A 535 7.06 -20.20 12.62
C GLY A 535 7.11 -19.45 11.28
N PHE A 536 7.26 -18.12 11.32
CA PHE A 536 7.57 -17.35 10.12
C PHE A 536 9.06 -17.50 9.79
N ASP A 537 9.37 -17.69 8.51
CA ASP A 537 10.75 -17.63 8.01
C ASP A 537 11.21 -16.17 8.07
N THR A 538 11.68 -15.77 9.25
CA THR A 538 12.12 -14.41 9.53
C THR A 538 13.33 -14.04 8.69
N ASP A 539 14.12 -15.02 8.26
CA ASP A 539 15.27 -14.83 7.38
C ASP A 539 14.79 -14.54 5.95
N ALA A 540 13.75 -15.23 5.48
CA ALA A 540 13.10 -14.89 4.22
C ALA A 540 12.52 -13.47 4.25
N VAL A 541 11.84 -13.08 5.34
CA VAL A 541 11.31 -11.71 5.46
C VAL A 541 12.43 -10.68 5.52
N ALA A 542 13.44 -10.90 6.37
CA ALA A 542 14.62 -10.04 6.47
C ALA A 542 15.40 -9.95 5.14
N SER A 543 15.38 -11.00 4.31
CA SER A 543 16.02 -10.98 2.99
C SER A 543 15.35 -10.01 1.98
N ALA A 544 14.08 -9.62 2.16
CA ALA A 544 13.50 -8.52 1.37
C ALA A 544 14.12 -7.16 1.69
N PHE A 545 14.66 -7.01 2.89
CA PHE A 545 15.25 -5.78 3.43
C PHE A 545 16.78 -5.83 3.46
N ALA A 546 17.38 -6.87 2.87
CA ALA A 546 18.82 -7.00 2.80
C ALA A 546 19.43 -5.91 1.91
N ARG A 547 20.46 -5.22 2.43
CA ARG A 547 21.21 -4.22 1.65
C ARG A 547 22.13 -4.94 0.68
N PRO A 548 22.19 -4.54 -0.62
CA PRO A 548 23.15 -5.09 -1.53
C PRO A 548 24.57 -4.74 -1.07
N ARG A 549 25.45 -5.75 -0.98
CA ARG A 549 26.86 -5.54 -0.67
C ARG A 549 27.50 -4.72 -1.81
N LYS A 550 27.76 -3.43 -1.60
CA LYS A 550 28.63 -2.65 -2.49
C LYS A 550 30.03 -3.27 -2.40
N ARG A 551 30.43 -4.03 -3.43
CA ARG A 551 31.83 -4.46 -3.56
C ARG A 551 32.63 -3.18 -3.77
N GLY A 552 33.32 -2.72 -2.73
CA GLY A 552 34.30 -1.65 -2.88
C GLY A 552 35.22 -2.02 -4.03
N LEU A 553 35.33 -1.15 -5.03
CA LEU A 553 36.16 -1.30 -6.24
C LEU A 553 37.67 -1.39 -5.92
N MET A 554 38.03 -1.60 -4.65
CA MET A 554 39.36 -1.43 -4.07
C MET A 554 40.12 -2.75 -3.86
N ARG A 555 39.68 -3.86 -4.48
CA ARG A 555 40.40 -5.14 -4.46
C ARG A 555 40.80 -5.67 -5.85
N LEU A 556 40.66 -4.87 -6.89
CA LEU A 556 41.16 -5.20 -8.23
C LEU A 556 42.54 -4.59 -8.55
N PHE A 557 43.11 -3.77 -7.66
CA PHE A 557 44.42 -3.11 -7.86
C PHE A 557 45.47 -3.44 -6.76
N SER A 558 45.29 -4.50 -5.98
CA SER A 558 46.29 -4.94 -4.97
C SER A 558 46.90 -6.31 -5.30
N ARG A 559 47.04 -6.60 -6.59
CA ARG A 559 47.95 -7.63 -7.07
C ARG A 559 48.84 -6.95 -8.11
N ASP A 560 49.95 -6.41 -7.61
CA ASP A 560 51.28 -6.47 -8.21
C ASP A 560 52.32 -6.26 -7.10
#